data_AF-C6WZP1-F1
#
_entry.id   AF-C6WZP1-F1
#
_cell.length_a   1.000
_cell.length_b   1.000
_cell.length_c   1.000
_cell.angle_alpha   90.00
_cell.angle_beta   90.00
_cell.angle_gamma   90.00
#
_symmetry.space_group_name_H-M   'P 1'
#
loop_
_entity.id
_entity.type
_entity.pdbx_description
1 polymer ?
#
loop_
_entity_poly.entity_id
_entity_poly.type
_entity_poly.pdbx_seq_one_letter_code
_entity_poly.pdbx_strand_id
1 'polypeptide(L)'
;MISRTLFTDILMIVLLIALQIFVLNRITLFGKYTPVLYPVFVMFYPFFRNKYQFLALSFLLGLGIDAFLYTWGINAFATTVIAYFRTLIFRTSTDTSTDFFSFQSLQWSQYLFFILSSIFLHQLLMQYIEFFKLSRSLEIMLNVLATSAISFIFILMYALAFKIKQKV
;
A
#
# COMPACT_ATOMS: atom_id res chain seq x y z
N MET A 1 -9.21 -17.19 -8.41
CA MET A 1 -8.19 -16.15 -8.70
C MET A 1 -8.56 -15.52 -10.02
N ILE A 2 -8.82 -14.20 -10.09
CA ILE A 2 -8.82 -13.52 -11.40
C ILE A 2 -7.46 -13.84 -12.03
N SER A 3 -7.44 -14.44 -13.22
CA SER A 3 -6.21 -14.71 -13.94
C SER A 3 -5.51 -13.38 -14.19
N ARG A 4 -4.61 -12.98 -13.29
CA ARG A 4 -4.01 -11.66 -13.40
C ARG A 4 -3.05 -11.67 -14.58
N THR A 5 -3.40 -11.16 -15.73
CA THR A 5 -2.43 -10.90 -16.79
C THR A 5 -1.76 -9.55 -16.52
N LEU A 6 -0.62 -9.27 -17.16
CA LEU A 6 -0.01 -7.94 -17.10
C LEU A 6 -1.03 -6.83 -17.46
N PHE A 7 -1.91 -7.11 -18.42
CA PHE A 7 -3.02 -6.22 -18.76
C PHE A 7 -3.95 -5.94 -17.56
N THR A 8 -4.36 -6.95 -16.80
CA THR A 8 -5.20 -6.74 -15.61
C THR A 8 -4.47 -6.01 -14.49
N ASP A 9 -3.14 -6.18 -14.37
CA ASP A 9 -2.35 -5.45 -13.39
C ASP A 9 -2.27 -3.96 -13.75
N ILE A 10 -2.05 -3.63 -15.02
CA ILE A 10 -2.09 -2.25 -15.52
C ILE A 10 -3.48 -1.63 -15.31
N LEU A 11 -4.55 -2.35 -15.66
CA LEU A 11 -5.92 -1.88 -15.44
C LEU A 11 -6.16 -1.57 -13.96
N MET A 12 -5.70 -2.44 -13.06
CA MET A 12 -5.83 -2.23 -11.63
C MET A 12 -5.02 -1.04 -11.12
N ILE A 13 -3.83 -0.79 -11.66
CA ILE A 13 -3.04 0.41 -11.38
C ILE A 13 -3.82 1.66 -11.77
N VAL A 14 -4.35 1.72 -12.99
CA VAL A 14 -5.13 2.86 -13.48
C VAL A 14 -6.35 3.12 -12.59
N LEU A 15 -7.08 2.06 -12.22
CA LEU A 15 -8.24 2.18 -11.33
C LEU A 15 -7.87 2.68 -9.94
N LEU A 16 -6.77 2.20 -9.36
CA LEU A 16 -6.31 2.65 -8.04
C LEU A 16 -5.82 4.10 -8.07
N ILE A 17 -5.14 4.52 -9.14
CA ILE A 17 -4.77 5.92 -9.34
C ILE A 17 -6.03 6.77 -9.42
N ALA A 18 -6.98 6.43 -10.30
CA ALA A 18 -8.23 7.17 -10.44
C ALA A 18 -9.01 7.25 -9.11
N LEU A 19 -9.08 6.15 -8.37
CA LEU A 19 -9.74 6.10 -7.06
C LEU A 19 -9.04 7.02 -6.04
N GLN A 20 -7.70 7.01 -6.00
CA GLN A 20 -6.95 7.90 -5.10
C GLN A 20 -7.19 9.37 -5.48
N ILE A 21 -7.01 9.71 -6.75
CA ILE A 21 -7.01 11.10 -7.22
C ILE A 21 -8.41 11.73 -7.18
N PHE A 22 -9.43 11.02 -7.67
CA PHE A 22 -10.76 11.61 -7.84
C PHE A 22 -11.68 11.44 -6.65
N VAL A 23 -11.47 10.40 -5.84
CA VAL A 23 -12.35 10.07 -4.70
C VAL A 23 -11.65 10.31 -3.38
N LEU A 24 -10.57 9.57 -3.09
CA LEU A 24 -9.97 9.58 -1.75
C LEU A 24 -9.37 10.94 -1.40
N ASN A 25 -8.76 11.63 -2.37
CA ASN A 25 -8.24 12.99 -2.15
C ASN A 25 -9.33 14.03 -1.83
N ARG A 26 -10.61 13.74 -2.10
CA ARG A 26 -11.73 14.59 -1.68
C ARG A 26 -12.21 14.27 -0.26
N ILE A 27 -11.79 13.14 0.30
CA ILE A 27 -12.10 12.71 1.66
C ILE A 27 -10.96 13.18 2.56
N THR A 28 -11.05 14.40 3.05
CA THR A 28 -10.09 14.95 4.02
C THR A 28 -10.67 14.87 5.42
N LEU A 29 -10.22 13.89 6.21
CA LEU A 29 -10.64 13.74 7.60
C LEU A 29 -9.91 14.75 8.48
N PHE A 30 -10.64 15.35 9.43
CA PHE A 30 -10.13 16.37 10.34
C PHE A 30 -9.45 17.56 9.63
N GLY A 31 -9.81 17.82 8.36
CA GLY A 31 -9.23 18.88 7.54
C GLY A 31 -7.74 18.71 7.18
N LYS A 32 -7.12 17.57 7.54
CA LYS A 32 -5.67 17.35 7.34
C LYS A 32 -5.32 15.98 6.75
N TYR A 33 -6.07 14.93 7.06
CA TYR A 33 -5.63 13.56 6.80
C TYR A 33 -6.44 12.92 5.68
N THR A 34 -5.75 12.58 4.60
CA THR A 34 -6.32 11.91 3.43
C THR A 34 -6.01 10.40 3.49
N PRO A 35 -7.00 9.52 3.27
CA PRO A 35 -6.76 8.09 3.20
C PRO A 35 -5.95 7.73 1.95
N VAL A 36 -4.98 6.83 2.13
CA VAL A 36 -4.10 6.34 1.07
C VAL A 36 -4.34 4.84 0.85
N LEU A 37 -4.96 4.49 -0.28
CA LEU A 37 -5.39 3.12 -0.56
C LEU A 37 -4.52 2.40 -1.58
N TYR A 38 -3.94 3.12 -2.55
CA TYR A 38 -3.23 2.48 -3.68
C TYR A 38 -2.09 1.50 -3.29
N PRO A 39 -1.39 1.60 -2.13
CA PRO A 39 -0.40 0.59 -1.72
C PRO A 39 -0.96 -0.83 -1.57
N VAL A 40 -2.29 -0.97 -1.54
CA VAL A 40 -3.01 -2.25 -1.58
C VAL A 40 -2.61 -3.13 -2.77
N PHE A 41 -2.24 -2.52 -3.90
CA PHE A 41 -1.70 -3.25 -5.05
C PHE A 41 -0.43 -4.01 -4.66
N VAL A 42 0.51 -3.32 -4.00
CA VAL A 42 1.79 -3.88 -3.58
C VAL A 42 1.60 -5.00 -2.57
N MET A 43 0.72 -4.76 -1.58
CA MET A 43 0.42 -5.70 -0.49
C MET A 43 -0.14 -7.03 -0.99
N PHE A 44 -1.06 -7.00 -1.97
CA PHE A 44 -1.78 -8.19 -2.43
C PHE A 44 -1.36 -8.69 -3.82
N TYR A 45 -0.26 -8.16 -4.38
CA TYR A 45 0.29 -8.68 -5.63
C TYR A 45 0.83 -10.11 -5.43
N PRO A 46 0.62 -11.06 -6.36
CA PRO A 46 1.00 -12.46 -6.14
C PRO A 46 2.51 -12.68 -5.91
N PHE A 47 2.87 -13.52 -4.93
CA PHE A 47 4.27 -13.76 -4.53
C PHE A 47 5.09 -14.61 -5.52
N PHE A 48 4.44 -15.42 -6.34
CA PHE A 48 5.10 -16.33 -7.29
C PHE A 48 5.51 -15.68 -8.63
N ARG A 49 5.22 -14.38 -8.82
CA ARG A 49 5.50 -13.66 -10.06
C ARG A 49 6.92 -13.12 -10.11
N ASN A 50 7.35 -12.74 -11.31
CA ASN A 50 8.66 -12.14 -11.54
C ASN A 50 8.83 -10.85 -10.69
N LYS A 51 9.91 -10.83 -9.89
CA LYS A 51 10.25 -9.74 -8.98
C LYS A 51 10.50 -8.40 -9.70
N TYR A 52 11.12 -8.43 -10.88
CA TYR A 52 11.43 -7.21 -11.63
C TYR A 52 10.17 -6.59 -12.21
N GLN A 53 9.26 -7.42 -12.74
CA GLN A 53 7.94 -6.96 -13.17
C GLN A 53 7.16 -6.35 -12.01
N PHE A 54 7.18 -6.98 -10.84
CA PHE A 54 6.50 -6.47 -9.65
C PHE A 54 7.04 -5.10 -9.21
N LEU A 55 8.36 -4.93 -9.17
CA LEU A 55 8.99 -3.65 -8.83
C LEU A 55 8.66 -2.57 -9.86
N ALA A 56 8.74 -2.88 -11.16
CA ALA A 56 8.40 -1.94 -12.22
C ALA A 56 6.93 -1.51 -12.15
N LEU A 57 5.99 -2.44 -11.92
CA LEU A 57 4.56 -2.12 -11.77
C LEU A 57 4.29 -1.27 -10.53
N SER A 58 4.98 -1.55 -9.41
CA SER A 58 4.86 -0.77 -8.18
C SER A 58 5.40 0.66 -8.37
N PHE A 59 6.53 0.80 -9.06
CA PHE A 59 7.08 2.10 -9.44
C PHE A 59 6.12 2.89 -10.33
N LEU A 60 5.55 2.27 -11.36
CA LEU A 60 4.58 2.92 -12.25
C LEU A 60 3.32 3.37 -11.52
N LEU A 61 2.85 2.58 -10.55
CA LEU A 61 1.73 2.98 -9.70
C LEU A 61 2.04 4.27 -8.93
N GLY A 62 3.16 4.30 -8.20
CA GLY A 62 3.55 5.49 -7.45
C GLY A 62 3.84 6.69 -8.33
N LEU A 63 4.49 6.48 -9.49
CA LEU A 63 4.76 7.54 -10.47
C LEU A 63 3.45 8.13 -11.03
N GLY A 64 2.45 7.29 -11.26
CA GLY A 64 1.12 7.74 -11.66
C GLY A 64 0.48 8.64 -10.61
N ILE A 65 0.55 8.27 -9.33
CA ILE A 65 0.10 9.13 -8.23
C ILE A 65 0.87 10.46 -8.22
N ASP A 66 2.19 10.40 -8.35
CA ASP A 66 3.04 11.59 -8.36
C ASP A 66 2.73 12.56 -9.49
N ALA A 67 2.39 12.05 -10.68
CA ALA A 67 2.04 12.87 -11.83
C ALA A 67 0.77 13.70 -11.60
N PHE A 68 -0.22 13.16 -10.88
CA PHE A 68 -1.47 13.87 -10.58
C PHE A 68 -1.41 14.72 -9.30
N LEU A 69 -0.59 14.33 -8.33
CA LEU A 69 -0.40 15.06 -7.08
C LEU A 69 0.74 16.07 -7.10
N TYR A 70 1.53 16.12 -8.19
CA TYR A 70 2.71 16.96 -8.34
C TYR A 70 3.79 16.69 -7.27
N THR A 71 3.93 15.44 -6.84
CA THR A 71 4.85 15.02 -5.76
C THR A 71 6.19 14.43 -6.26
N TRP A 72 6.64 14.81 -7.47
CA TRP A 72 8.00 14.62 -8.01
C TRP A 72 8.70 13.26 -7.80
N GLY A 73 7.95 12.15 -7.65
CA GLY A 73 8.52 10.80 -7.47
C GLY A 73 8.53 10.27 -6.04
N ILE A 74 7.99 11.00 -5.07
CA ILE A 74 7.98 10.58 -3.66
C ILE A 74 7.16 9.30 -3.47
N ASN A 75 5.98 9.21 -4.09
CA ASN A 75 5.13 8.02 -3.99
C ASN A 75 5.73 6.86 -4.79
N ALA A 76 6.36 7.11 -5.94
CA ALA A 76 7.11 6.13 -6.71
C ALA A 76 8.23 5.48 -5.88
N PHE A 77 8.98 6.28 -5.11
CA PHE A 77 9.98 5.78 -4.19
C PHE A 77 9.37 4.93 -3.07
N ALA A 78 8.39 5.47 -2.34
CA ALA A 78 7.77 4.78 -1.20
C ALA A 78 7.13 3.43 -1.60
N THR A 79 6.39 3.40 -2.72
CA THR A 79 5.78 2.18 -3.26
C THR A 79 6.80 1.14 -3.67
N THR A 80 7.88 1.54 -4.34
CA THR A 80 8.94 0.63 -4.79
C THR A 80 9.71 0.04 -3.62
N VAL A 81 10.00 0.84 -2.59
CA VAL A 81 10.68 0.37 -1.37
C VAL A 81 9.84 -0.67 -0.65
N ILE A 82 8.54 -0.43 -0.50
CA ILE A 82 7.65 -1.42 0.12
C ILE A 82 7.54 -2.67 -0.73
N ALA A 83 7.48 -2.55 -2.06
CA ALA A 83 7.48 -3.70 -2.95
C ALA A 83 8.74 -4.56 -2.76
N TYR A 84 9.90 -3.92 -2.64
CA TYR A 84 11.17 -4.62 -2.38
C TYR A 84 11.16 -5.34 -1.03
N PHE A 85 10.73 -4.68 0.04
CA PHE A 85 10.72 -5.26 1.40
C PHE A 85 9.48 -6.10 1.73
N ARG A 86 8.49 -6.19 0.83
CA ARG A 86 7.20 -6.84 1.10
C ARG A 86 7.35 -8.25 1.66
N THR A 87 8.25 -9.04 1.09
CA THR A 87 8.47 -10.43 1.53
C THR A 87 9.04 -10.47 2.95
N LEU A 88 9.93 -9.54 3.31
CA LEU A 88 10.46 -9.42 4.66
C LEU A 88 9.34 -9.02 5.64
N ILE A 89 8.55 -7.99 5.29
CA ILE A 89 7.41 -7.53 6.10
C ILE A 89 6.40 -8.66 6.35
N PHE A 90 6.11 -9.46 5.32
CA PHE A 90 5.22 -10.61 5.44
C PHE A 90 5.79 -11.69 6.36
N ARG A 91 7.08 -12.02 6.23
CA ARG A 91 7.77 -13.00 7.10
C ARG A 91 7.81 -12.54 8.54
N THR A 92 8.06 -11.26 8.82
CA THR A 92 8.02 -10.74 10.19
C THR A 92 6.62 -10.72 10.79
N SER A 93 5.58 -10.78 9.94
CA SER A 93 4.19 -10.83 10.38
C SER A 93 3.70 -12.24 10.65
N THR A 94 4.43 -13.27 10.20
CA THR A 94 3.96 -14.67 10.21
C THR A 94 4.97 -15.54 10.95
N ASP A 95 4.51 -16.36 11.89
CA ASP A 95 5.40 -17.27 12.65
C ASP A 95 5.87 -18.50 11.86
N THR A 96 5.50 -18.59 10.58
CA THR A 96 5.72 -19.77 9.75
C THR A 96 7.01 -19.62 8.95
N SER A 97 7.94 -20.55 9.16
CA SER A 97 9.20 -20.69 8.41
C SER A 97 9.02 -21.24 6.99
N THR A 98 7.79 -21.46 6.54
CA THR A 98 7.49 -22.07 5.23
C THR A 98 7.72 -21.08 4.09
N ASP A 99 8.33 -21.57 3.01
CA ASP A 99 8.59 -20.78 1.79
C ASP A 99 7.34 -20.46 0.95
N PHE A 100 6.16 -20.93 1.36
CA PHE A 100 4.90 -20.69 0.67
C PHE A 100 4.17 -19.47 1.24
N PHE A 101 4.17 -18.38 0.48
CA PHE A 101 3.41 -17.16 0.80
C PHE A 101 1.94 -17.31 0.36
N SER A 102 1.06 -17.63 1.31
CA SER A 102 -0.37 -17.81 1.06
C SER A 102 -1.19 -17.09 2.13
N PHE A 103 -2.13 -16.24 1.74
CA PHE A 103 -3.01 -15.53 2.67
C PHE A 103 -4.13 -16.40 3.25
N GLN A 104 -4.34 -17.60 2.69
CA GLN A 104 -5.42 -18.51 3.05
C GLN A 104 -5.22 -19.12 4.44
N SER A 105 -3.98 -19.29 4.88
CA SER A 105 -3.61 -19.90 6.16
C SER A 105 -3.18 -18.91 7.24
N LEU A 106 -3.16 -17.59 6.95
CA LEU A 106 -2.77 -16.60 7.95
C LEU A 106 -3.84 -16.45 9.02
N GLN A 107 -3.37 -16.33 10.27
CA GLN A 107 -4.21 -15.84 11.34
C GLN A 107 -4.60 -14.38 11.09
N TRP A 108 -5.76 -13.99 11.61
CA TRP A 108 -6.28 -12.63 11.41
C TRP A 108 -5.34 -11.56 11.97
N SER A 109 -4.68 -11.84 13.11
CA SER A 109 -3.67 -10.97 13.73
C SER A 109 -2.47 -10.72 12.82
N GLN A 110 -1.91 -11.78 12.25
CA GLN A 110 -0.77 -11.75 11.33
C GLN A 110 -1.11 -10.96 10.05
N TYR A 111 -2.33 -11.18 9.52
CA TYR A 111 -2.84 -10.43 8.37
C TYR A 111 -2.95 -8.93 8.65
N LEU A 112 -3.49 -8.55 9.81
CA LEU A 112 -3.58 -7.15 10.21
C LEU A 112 -2.20 -6.51 10.38
N PHE A 113 -1.29 -7.22 11.03
CA PHE A 113 0.05 -6.72 11.28
C PHE A 113 0.80 -6.48 9.97
N PHE A 114 0.65 -7.37 8.98
CA PHE A 114 1.20 -7.19 7.63
C PHE A 114 0.67 -5.92 6.95
N ILE A 115 -0.65 -5.67 6.98
CA ILE A 115 -1.24 -4.48 6.37
C ILE A 115 -0.77 -3.22 7.11
N LEU A 116 -0.83 -3.23 8.44
CA LEU A 116 -0.47 -2.09 9.28
C LEU A 116 1.00 -1.69 9.10
N SER A 117 1.91 -2.67 9.18
CA SER A 117 3.35 -2.42 8.98
C SER A 117 3.66 -1.93 7.56
N SER A 118 3.01 -2.49 6.55
CA SER A 118 3.16 -2.07 5.16
C SER A 118 2.71 -0.62 4.93
N ILE A 119 1.51 -0.25 5.42
CA ILE A 119 0.99 1.11 5.22
C ILE A 119 1.73 2.14 6.09
N PHE A 120 2.14 1.76 7.30
CA PHE A 120 2.95 2.61 8.16
C PHE A 120 4.29 2.94 7.49
N LEU A 121 5.00 1.92 6.97
CA LEU A 121 6.27 2.12 6.27
C LEU A 121 6.08 2.99 5.02
N HIS A 122 4.95 2.85 4.31
CA HIS A 122 4.61 3.73 3.19
C HIS A 122 4.55 5.19 3.62
N GLN A 123 3.69 5.49 4.60
CA GLN A 123 3.43 6.86 5.03
C GLN A 123 4.67 7.48 5.66
N LEU A 124 5.46 6.68 6.39
CA LEU A 124 6.73 7.09 6.96
C LEU A 124 7.66 7.60 5.86
N LEU A 125 7.93 6.78 4.83
CA LEU A 125 8.81 7.17 3.74
C LEU A 125 8.29 8.40 2.99
N MET A 126 7.00 8.39 2.64
CA MET A 126 6.38 9.45 1.85
C MET A 126 6.47 10.81 2.57
N GLN A 127 6.00 10.90 3.82
CA GLN A 127 5.93 12.19 4.53
C GLN A 127 7.30 12.70 4.99
N TYR A 128 8.23 11.80 5.35
CA TYR A 128 9.58 12.25 5.71
C TYR A 128 10.34 12.80 4.50
N ILE A 129 10.12 12.25 3.30
CA ILE A 129 10.73 12.78 2.08
C ILE A 129 10.04 14.08 1.65
N GLU A 130 8.71 14.17 1.75
CA GLU A 130 7.95 15.37 1.38
C GLU A 130 8.34 16.61 2.20
N PHE A 131 8.39 16.47 3.52
CA PHE A 131 8.65 17.63 4.39
C PHE A 131 10.14 17.86 4.64
N PHE A 132 10.96 16.80 4.67
CA PHE A 132 12.41 16.79 4.92
C PHE A 132 12.91 17.85 5.94
N LYS A 133 12.19 17.99 7.07
CA LYS A 133 12.49 18.97 8.12
C LYS A 133 12.62 18.29 9.48
N LEU A 134 13.85 18.13 9.94
CA LEU A 134 14.16 17.47 11.21
C LEU A 134 13.60 18.22 12.44
N SER A 135 13.48 19.55 12.35
CA SER A 135 12.89 20.38 13.42
C SER A 135 11.41 20.08 13.69
N ARG A 136 10.69 19.53 12.70
CA ARG A 136 9.27 19.13 12.81
C ARG A 136 9.08 17.61 12.81
N SER A 137 10.13 16.86 13.14
CA SER A 137 10.12 15.39 13.10
C SER A 137 8.98 14.76 13.90
N LEU A 138 8.70 15.26 15.12
CA LEU A 138 7.58 14.78 15.93
C LEU A 138 6.21 15.04 15.27
N GLU A 139 6.04 16.21 14.65
CA GLU A 139 4.79 16.53 13.95
C GLU A 139 4.60 15.64 12.71
N ILE A 140 5.67 15.40 11.95
CA ILE A 140 5.64 14.47 10.81
C ILE A 140 5.27 13.06 11.31
N MET A 141 5.88 12.60 12.41
CA MET A 141 5.55 11.27 12.97
C MET A 141 4.07 11.17 13.38
N LEU A 142 3.50 12.21 14.01
CA LEU A 142 2.07 12.23 14.34
C LEU A 142 1.19 12.19 13.09
N ASN A 143 1.57 12.89 12.03
CA ASN A 143 0.86 12.83 10.75
C ASN A 143 0.95 11.42 10.14
N VAL A 144 2.12 10.78 10.19
CA VAL A 144 2.32 9.41 9.71
C VAL A 144 1.41 8.45 10.46
N LEU A 145 1.35 8.53 11.79
CA LEU A 145 0.47 7.70 12.61
C LEU A 145 -1.01 7.93 12.30
N ALA A 146 -1.45 9.19 12.20
CA ALA A 146 -2.85 9.50 11.89
C ALA A 146 -3.27 9.04 10.48
N THR A 147 -2.47 9.36 9.48
CA THR A 147 -2.73 8.98 8.08
C THR A 147 -2.64 7.47 7.86
N SER A 148 -1.68 6.78 8.49
CA SER A 148 -1.59 5.32 8.42
C SER A 148 -2.78 4.64 9.10
N ALA A 149 -3.24 5.11 10.26
CA ALA A 149 -4.41 4.57 10.94
C ALA A 149 -5.69 4.72 10.11
N ILE A 150 -5.90 5.90 9.51
CA ILE A 150 -7.02 6.14 8.59
C ILE A 150 -6.92 5.24 7.36
N SER A 151 -5.76 5.20 6.71
CA SER A 151 -5.52 4.39 5.51
C SER A 151 -5.71 2.90 5.78
N PHE A 152 -5.29 2.43 6.96
CA PHE A 152 -5.48 1.06 7.41
C PHE A 152 -6.96 0.66 7.43
N ILE A 153 -7.84 1.53 7.94
CA ILE A 153 -9.30 1.27 7.93
C ILE A 153 -9.82 1.11 6.50
N PHE A 154 -9.43 2.01 5.58
CA PHE A 154 -9.84 1.94 4.17
C PHE A 154 -9.31 0.68 3.47
N ILE A 155 -8.05 0.31 3.74
CA ILE A 155 -7.47 -0.93 3.19
C ILE A 155 -8.19 -2.16 3.74
N LEU A 156 -8.58 -2.17 5.02
CA LEU A 156 -9.37 -3.27 5.59
C LEU A 156 -10.76 -3.35 4.96
N MET A 157 -11.44 -2.23 4.76
CA MET A 157 -12.72 -2.21 4.06
C MET A 157 -12.59 -2.78 2.64
N TYR A 158 -11.56 -2.36 1.90
CA TYR A 158 -11.24 -2.92 0.60
C TYR A 158 -11.00 -4.44 0.70
N ALA A 159 -10.12 -4.87 1.60
CA ALA A 159 -9.77 -6.28 1.77
C ALA A 159 -10.98 -7.15 2.10
N LEU A 160 -11.85 -6.70 3.00
CA LEU A 160 -13.08 -7.39 3.39
C LEU A 160 -14.07 -7.49 2.22
N ALA A 161 -14.30 -6.38 1.50
CA ALA A 161 -15.21 -6.36 0.36
C ALA A 161 -14.82 -7.38 -0.72
N PHE A 162 -13.52 -7.53 -1.00
CA PHE A 162 -13.03 -8.50 -1.99
C PHE A 162 -12.85 -9.92 -1.44
N LYS A 163 -12.67 -10.09 -0.11
CA LYS A 163 -12.63 -11.41 0.55
C LYS A 163 -14.01 -12.05 0.62
N ILE A 164 -15.07 -11.26 0.86
CA ILE A 164 -16.47 -11.76 0.91
C ILE A 164 -16.88 -12.42 -0.41
N LYS A 165 -16.37 -11.90 -1.54
CA LYS A 165 -16.65 -12.44 -2.88
C LYS A 165 -16.07 -13.84 -3.15
N GLN A 166 -15.27 -14.40 -2.23
CA GLN A 166 -14.68 -15.75 -2.34
C GLN A 166 -15.49 -16.84 -1.62
N LYS A 167 -16.57 -16.48 -0.89
CA LYS A 167 -17.34 -17.42 -0.06
C LYS A 167 -18.68 -17.87 -0.66
N VAL A 168 -18.84 -17.77 -1.99
CA VAL A 168 -20.02 -18.26 -2.73
C VAL A 168 -19.59 -19.35 -3.71
#